data_AF-A0A3S0ET69-F1
#
_entry.id   AF-A0A3S0ET69-F1
#
_cell.length_a   1.000
_cell.length_b   1.000
_cell.length_c   1.000
_cell.angle_alpha   90.00
_cell.angle_beta   90.00
_cell.angle_gamma   90.00
#
_symmetry.space_group_name_H-M   'P 1'
#
loop_
_entity.id
_entity.type
_entity.pdbx_description
1 polymer ?
#
loop_
_entity_poly.entity_id
_entity_poly.type
_entity_poly.pdbx_seq_one_letter_code
_entity_poly.pdbx_strand_id
1 'polypeptide(L)' 'MDMMRGDGSVPAPTHSASEFLAYEAECRSALRPLLAGLLDAAESAGWNRRTVASTLMFLAAQQVSATEASPRS' A
#
# COMPACT_ATOMS: atom_id res chain seq x y z
N MET A 1 14.10 -17.45 -9.97
CA MET A 1 13.16 -17.66 -8.86
C MET A 1 12.28 -16.42 -8.82
N ASP A 2 11.22 -16.42 -9.63
CA ASP A 2 10.24 -15.33 -9.71
C ASP A 2 9.22 -15.51 -8.57
N MET A 3 9.45 -14.88 -7.42
CA MET A 3 8.55 -14.98 -6.25
C MET A 3 7.54 -13.82 -6.13
N MET A 4 7.25 -13.09 -7.21
CA MET A 4 6.31 -11.96 -7.13
C MET A 4 5.40 -11.87 -8.35
N ARG A 5 4.59 -12.90 -8.58
CA ARG A 5 3.37 -12.80 -9.39
C ARG A 5 2.18 -13.41 -8.65
N GLY A 6 1.99 -13.01 -7.40
CA GLY A 6 0.61 -12.85 -6.92
C GLY A 6 0.10 -11.61 -7.65
N ASP A 7 -0.96 -11.75 -8.43
CA ASP A 7 -1.66 -10.65 -9.06
C ASP A 7 -2.08 -9.64 -8.00
N GLY A 8 -1.23 -8.64 -7.75
CA GLY A 8 -1.43 -7.59 -6.76
C GLY A 8 -2.53 -6.60 -7.15
N SER A 9 -3.67 -7.12 -7.59
CA SER A 9 -4.82 -6.33 -7.99
C SER A 9 -5.55 -5.86 -6.73
N VAL A 10 -5.64 -4.55 -6.56
CA VAL A 10 -6.46 -3.94 -5.52
C VAL A 10 -7.90 -3.93 -6.04
N PRO A 11 -8.87 -4.58 -5.37
CA PRO A 11 -10.26 -4.54 -5.78
C PRO A 11 -10.79 -3.10 -5.76
N ALA A 12 -11.68 -2.78 -6.71
CA ALA A 12 -12.35 -1.49 -6.73
C ALA A 12 -13.23 -1.33 -5.47
N PRO A 13 -13.33 -0.11 -4.91
CA PRO A 13 -14.18 0.14 -3.75
C PRO A 13 -15.66 -0.11 -4.09
N THR A 14 -16.40 -0.68 -3.14
CA THR A 14 -17.84 -0.89 -3.25
C THR A 14 -18.62 0.28 -2.67
N HIS A 15 -18.07 0.95 -1.65
CA HIS A 15 -18.65 2.15 -1.05
C HIS A 15 -18.11 3.44 -1.69
N SER A 16 -18.89 4.51 -1.62
CA SER A 16 -18.44 5.82 -2.08
C SER A 16 -17.43 6.43 -1.10
N ALA A 17 -16.54 7.30 -1.58
CA ALA A 17 -15.60 8.02 -0.72
C ALA A 17 -16.30 8.92 0.32
N SER A 18 -17.56 9.30 0.10
CA SER A 18 -18.39 10.04 1.06
C SER A 18 -18.81 9.18 2.26
N GLU A 19 -18.83 7.86 2.12
CA GLU A 19 -19.10 6.89 3.19
C GLU A 19 -17.81 6.53 3.93
N PHE A 20 -17.18 7.55 4.53
CA PHE A 20 -15.80 7.50 5.03
C PHE A 20 -15.44 6.23 5.80
N LEU A 21 -16.25 5.83 6.79
CA LEU A 21 -15.96 4.65 7.62
C LEU A 21 -16.00 3.33 6.83
N ALA A 22 -16.97 3.18 5.94
CA ALA A 22 -17.12 1.96 5.13
C ALA A 22 -16.03 1.89 4.05
N TYR A 23 -15.79 3.01 3.37
CA TYR A 23 -14.72 3.15 2.38
C TYR A 23 -13.34 2.89 2.98
N GLU A 24 -13.06 3.43 4.16
CA GLU A 24 -11.79 3.21 4.86
C GLU A 24 -11.61 1.75 5.26
N ALA A 25 -12.66 1.12 5.81
CA ALA A 25 -12.62 -0.29 6.22
C ALA A 25 -12.37 -1.23 5.02
N GLU A 26 -13.01 -0.95 3.88
CA GLU A 26 -12.76 -1.67 2.63
C GLU A 26 -11.33 -1.50 2.14
N CYS A 27 -10.85 -0.25 2.07
CA CYS A 27 -9.49 0.06 1.65
C CYS A 27 -8.45 -0.69 2.51
N ARG A 28 -8.61 -0.67 3.84
CA ARG A 28 -7.74 -1.42 4.75
C ARG A 28 -7.80 -2.93 4.47
N SER A 29 -8.99 -3.48 4.27
CA SER A 29 -9.17 -4.91 4.03
C SER A 29 -8.54 -5.36 2.70
N ALA A 30 -8.70 -4.56 1.66
CA ALA A 30 -8.11 -4.78 0.34
C ALA A 30 -6.58 -4.72 0.34
N LEU A 31 -5.98 -3.76 1.07
CA LEU A 31 -4.53 -3.55 1.07
C LEU A 31 -3.78 -4.44 2.05
N ARG A 32 -4.43 -4.92 3.12
CA ARG A 32 -3.80 -5.74 4.18
C ARG A 32 -3.03 -6.95 3.65
N PRO A 33 -3.57 -7.83 2.78
CA PRO A 33 -2.83 -8.99 2.30
C PRO A 33 -1.62 -8.60 1.43
N LEU A 34 -1.74 -7.55 0.63
CA LEU A 34 -0.64 -7.05 -0.22
C LEU A 34 0.50 -6.49 0.63
N LEU A 35 0.17 -5.70 1.66
CA LEU A 35 1.16 -5.15 2.57
C LEU A 35 1.85 -6.25 3.38
N ALA A 36 1.11 -7.27 3.83
CA ALA A 36 1.70 -8.42 4.53
C ALA A 36 2.70 -9.17 3.64
N GLY A 37 2.33 -9.47 2.40
CA GLY A 37 3.22 -10.15 1.45
C GLY A 37 4.50 -9.35 1.15
N LEU A 38 4.38 -8.03 1.02
CA LEU A 38 5.55 -7.16 0.81
C LEU A 38 6.48 -7.14 2.04
N LEU A 39 5.91 -7.07 3.25
CA LEU A 39 6.69 -7.12 4.49
C LEU A 39 7.39 -8.47 4.64
N ASP A 40 6.70 -9.58 4.36
CA ASP A 40 7.26 -10.93 4.44
C ASP A 40 8.39 -11.14 3.41
N ALA A 41 8.22 -10.62 2.19
CA ALA A 41 9.26 -10.68 1.16
C ALA A 41 10.50 -9.87 1.55
N ALA A 42 10.31 -8.67 2.10
CA ALA A 42 11.42 -7.84 2.55
C ALA A 42 12.15 -8.48 3.75
N GLU A 43 11.41 -9.03 4.72
CA GLU A 43 11.99 -9.76 5.85
C GLU A 43 12.76 -11.00 5.39
N SER A 44 12.24 -11.75 4.43
CA SER A 44 12.94 -12.91 3.82
C SER A 44 14.24 -12.52 3.10
N ALA A 45 14.33 -11.28 2.61
CA ALA A 45 15.56 -10.72 2.05
C ALA A 45 16.54 -10.18 3.12
N GLY A 46 16.21 -10.32 4.42
CA GLY A 46 17.06 -9.92 5.54
C GLY A 46 16.78 -8.53 6.11
N TRP A 47 15.74 -7.83 5.65
CA TRP A 47 15.39 -6.51 6.17
C TRP A 47 14.66 -6.60 7.51
N ASN A 48 14.90 -5.62 8.40
CA ASN A 48 14.10 -5.49 9.61
C ASN A 48 12.66 -5.06 9.27
N ARG A 49 11.68 -5.87 9.68
CA ARG A 49 10.25 -5.63 9.38
C ARG A 49 9.74 -4.25 9.84
N ARG A 50 10.20 -3.75 10.99
CA ARG A 50 9.81 -2.43 11.50
C ARG A 50 10.35 -1.30 10.62
N THR A 51 11.61 -1.41 10.21
CA THR A 51 12.25 -0.47 9.29
C THR A 51 11.48 -0.43 7.97
N VAL A 52 11.17 -1.60 7.38
CA VAL A 52 10.38 -1.69 6.14
C VAL A 52 9.04 -0.99 6.29
N ALA A 53 8.30 -1.25 7.37
CA ALA A 53 7.01 -0.60 7.62
C ALA A 53 7.12 0.94 7.67
N SER A 54 8.10 1.48 8.41
CA SER A 54 8.31 2.94 8.45
C SER A 54 8.73 3.51 7.10
N THR A 55 9.56 2.80 6.33
CA THR A 55 9.96 3.21 4.99
C THR A 55 8.78 3.23 4.03
N LEU A 56 7.88 2.23 4.09
CA LEU A 56 6.67 2.20 3.25
C LEU A 56 5.74 3.38 3.56
N MET A 57 5.54 3.71 4.83
CA MET A 57 4.75 4.90 5.22
C MET A 57 5.37 6.19 4.66
N PHE A 58 6.70 6.34 4.80
CA PHE A 58 7.43 7.51 4.30
C PHE A 58 7.37 7.62 2.77
N LEU A 59 7.54 6.52 2.04
CA LEU A 59 7.44 6.49 0.59
C LEU A 59 6.02 6.81 0.11
N ALA A 60 4.99 6.26 0.78
CA ALA A 60 3.60 6.55 0.44
C ALA A 60 3.27 8.04 0.64
N ALA A 61 3.67 8.63 1.77
CA ALA A 61 3.45 10.04 2.04
C ALA A 61 4.16 10.93 1.01
N GLN A 62 5.44 10.64 0.69
CA GLN A 62 6.18 11.40 -0.32
C GLN A 62 5.54 11.33 -1.70
N GLN A 63 5.03 10.18 -2.13
CA GLN A 63 4.39 10.05 -3.43
C GLN A 63 3.11 10.89 -3.53
N VAL A 64 2.27 10.87 -2.48
CA VAL A 64 1.06 11.70 -2.42
C VAL A 64 1.44 13.19 -2.50
N SER A 65 2.41 13.63 -1.70
CA SER A 65 2.86 15.03 -1.72
C SER A 65 3.52 15.44 -3.04
N ALA A 66 4.27 14.56 -3.70
CA ALA A 66 4.86 14.81 -5.00
C ALA A 66 3.80 14.93 -6.11
N THR A 67 2.76 14.10 -6.05
CA THR A 67 1.60 14.20 -6.93
C THR A 67 0.85 15.52 -6.74
N GLU A 68 0.66 15.96 -5.49
CA GLU A 68 0.00 17.24 -5.19
C GLU A 68 0.84 18.45 -5.62
N ALA A 69 2.18 18.34 -5.56
CA ALA A 69 3.12 19.36 -5.98
C ALA A 69 3.34 19.42 -7.50
N SER A 70 2.70 18.55 -8.28
CA SER A 70 2.72 18.58 -9.75
C SER A 70 1.40 19.18 -10.27
N PRO A 71 1.21 20.51 -10.24
CA PRO A 71 0.19 21.13 -11.06
C PRO A 71 0.61 20.97 -12.52
N ARG A 72 -0.32 20.48 -13.35
CA ARG A 72 -0.29 20.49 -14.83
C ARG A 72 0.80 21.42 -15.40
N SER A 73 1.89 20.85 -15.91
CA SER A 73 2.75 21.52 -16.90
C SER A 73 2.22 21.23 -18.29
#